data_AF-A0A0B6XT05-F1
#
_entry.id   AF-A0A0B6XT05-F1
#
_cell.length_a   1.000
_cell.length_b   1.000
_cell.length_c   1.000
_cell.angle_alpha   90.00
_cell.angle_beta   90.00
_cell.angle_gamma   90.00
#
_symmetry.space_group_name_H-M   'P 1'
#
loop_
_entity.id
_entity.type
_entity.pdbx_description
1 polymer ?
#
loop_
_entity_poly.entity_id
_entity_poly.type
_entity_poly.pdbx_seq_one_letter_code
_entity_poly.pdbx_strand_id
1 'polypeptide(L)'
;HLKIQRPSMFIVPCYDIDLMWHTHQLHPLAYKADMEKLYGKIFNHDDSVNDRSEGSKLCNADMATREAWKEVFGDNFASYGAMYRGENPVGKLFTIKSDGILSMRTKSAHLVFRRVELK
;
A
#
# COMPACT_ATOMS: atom_id res chain seq x y z
N HIS A 1 1.36 10.99 -8.75
CA HIS A 1 1.83 12.35 -9.11
C HIS A 1 2.89 12.89 -8.14
N LEU A 2 2.61 13.04 -6.83
CA LEU A 2 3.60 13.59 -5.88
C LEU A 2 4.94 12.84 -5.89
N LYS A 3 4.92 11.50 -5.91
CA LYS A 3 6.13 10.66 -5.98
C LYS A 3 6.97 10.87 -7.24
N ILE A 4 6.38 11.29 -8.35
CA ILE A 4 7.14 11.62 -9.57
C ILE A 4 7.87 12.95 -9.38
N GLN A 5 7.17 13.95 -8.82
CA GLN A 5 7.73 15.28 -8.60
C GLN A 5 8.79 15.30 -7.49
N ARG A 6 8.67 14.41 -6.50
CA ARG A 6 9.61 14.27 -5.37
C ARG A 6 10.14 12.82 -5.30
N PRO A 7 10.98 12.38 -6.26
CA PRO A 7 11.36 10.96 -6.40
C PRO A 7 12.18 10.42 -5.22
N SER A 8 13.01 11.25 -4.59
CA SER A 8 13.83 10.90 -3.43
C SER A 8 13.06 10.84 -2.10
N MET A 9 11.86 11.40 -2.06
CA MET A 9 11.07 11.51 -0.83
C MET A 9 10.43 10.17 -0.47
N PHE A 10 10.51 9.79 0.80
CA PHE A 10 9.70 8.69 1.34
C PHE A 10 8.30 9.24 1.62
N ILE A 11 7.32 8.80 0.83
CA ILE A 11 5.94 9.28 0.86
C ILE A 11 5.08 8.26 1.58
N VAL A 12 4.24 8.73 2.50
CA VAL A 12 3.31 7.89 3.26
C VAL A 12 1.90 8.15 2.77
N PRO A 13 1.22 7.20 2.11
CA PRO A 13 -0.16 7.38 1.68
C PRO A 13 -1.13 7.40 2.88
N CYS A 14 -2.25 8.11 2.74
CA CYS A 14 -3.43 7.91 3.59
C CYS A 14 -4.05 6.52 3.33
N TYR A 15 -4.83 6.00 4.28
CA TYR A 15 -5.37 4.64 4.18
C TYR A 15 -6.35 4.42 3.03
N ASP A 16 -7.08 5.46 2.60
CA ASP A 16 -7.93 5.41 1.42
C ASP A 16 -7.09 5.22 0.14
N ILE A 17 -6.01 6.00 -0.01
CA ILE A 17 -5.06 5.88 -1.12
C ILE A 17 -4.37 4.52 -1.09
N ASP A 18 -3.92 4.08 0.08
CA ASP A 18 -3.20 2.82 0.29
C ASP A 18 -4.09 1.62 -0.03
N LEU A 19 -5.34 1.63 0.43
CA LEU A 19 -6.34 0.59 0.13
C LEU A 19 -6.61 0.49 -1.37
N MET A 20 -6.80 1.62 -2.06
CA MET A 20 -6.98 1.63 -3.52
C MET A 20 -5.73 1.12 -4.24
N TRP A 21 -4.55 1.48 -3.76
CA TRP A 21 -3.29 1.03 -4.35
C TRP A 21 -3.12 -0.49 -4.20
N HIS A 22 -3.33 -1.05 -2.99
CA HIS A 22 -3.31 -2.49 -2.77
C HIS A 22 -4.34 -3.22 -3.62
N THR A 23 -5.57 -2.69 -3.71
CA THR A 23 -6.63 -3.28 -4.55
C THR A 23 -6.20 -3.33 -6.01
N HIS A 24 -5.57 -2.27 -6.52
CA HIS A 24 -5.07 -2.24 -7.89
C HIS A 24 -3.97 -3.29 -8.13
N GLN A 25 -3.06 -3.50 -7.16
CA GLN A 25 -2.00 -4.50 -7.26
C GLN A 25 -2.51 -5.95 -7.37
N LEU A 26 -3.75 -6.23 -6.92
CA LEU A 26 -4.38 -7.55 -7.11
C LEU A 26 -4.67 -7.89 -8.60
N HIS A 27 -4.55 -6.90 -9.49
CA HIS A 27 -4.69 -7.06 -10.94
C HIS A 27 -3.35 -6.75 -11.62
N PRO A 28 -2.35 -7.65 -11.54
CA PRO A 28 -0.96 -7.33 -11.87
C PRO A 28 -0.73 -6.86 -13.32
N LEU A 29 -1.50 -7.39 -14.28
CA LEU A 29 -1.40 -6.96 -15.68
C LEU A 29 -1.95 -5.54 -15.89
N ALA A 30 -3.09 -5.22 -15.27
CA ALA A 30 -3.67 -3.88 -15.32
C ALA A 30 -2.79 -2.88 -14.58
N TYR A 31 -2.34 -3.25 -13.36
CA TYR A 31 -1.42 -2.45 -12.57
C TYR A 31 -0.15 -2.12 -13.33
N LYS A 32 0.49 -3.11 -13.95
CA LYS A 32 1.67 -2.88 -14.80
C LYS A 32 1.37 -1.90 -15.93
N ALA A 33 0.32 -2.16 -16.72
CA ALA A 33 -0.01 -1.33 -17.87
C ALA A 33 -0.30 0.13 -17.47
N ASP A 34 -1.07 0.34 -16.40
CA ASP A 34 -1.40 1.67 -15.90
C ASP A 34 -0.18 2.39 -15.32
N MET A 35 0.65 1.69 -14.54
CA MET A 35 1.86 2.28 -13.97
C MET A 35 2.89 2.64 -15.06
N GLU A 36 3.06 1.79 -16.08
CA GLU A 36 3.93 2.09 -17.23
C GLU A 36 3.38 3.27 -18.05
N LYS A 37 2.06 3.32 -18.29
CA LYS A 37 1.41 4.41 -19.02
C LYS A 37 1.50 5.75 -18.29
N LEU A 38 1.26 5.76 -16.98
CA LEU A 38 1.20 7.00 -16.19
C LEU A 38 2.59 7.47 -15.74
N TYR A 39 3.48 6.52 -15.43
CA TYR A 39 4.71 6.79 -14.68
C TYR A 39 5.97 6.21 -15.32
N GLY A 40 5.85 5.46 -16.41
CA GLY A 40 6.98 4.83 -17.11
C GLY A 40 7.65 3.68 -16.34
N LYS A 41 7.12 3.31 -15.16
CA LYS A 41 7.68 2.25 -14.31
C LYS A 41 6.63 1.74 -13.33
N ILE A 42 6.82 0.50 -12.88
CA ILE A 42 6.03 -0.09 -11.80
C ILE A 42 6.55 0.43 -10.45
N PHE A 43 5.63 0.77 -9.54
CA PHE A 43 5.98 1.04 -8.14
C PHE A 43 5.86 -0.25 -7.32
N ASN A 44 6.90 -0.56 -6.56
CA ASN A 44 6.84 -1.58 -5.53
C ASN A 44 6.28 -0.98 -4.24
N HIS A 45 5.52 -1.76 -3.48
CA HIS A 45 5.06 -1.40 -2.14
C HIS A 45 5.94 -2.12 -1.11
N ASP A 46 6.60 -1.34 -0.24
CA ASP A 46 7.41 -1.83 0.87
C ASP A 46 6.73 -1.40 2.17
N ASP A 47 6.01 -2.33 2.80
CA ASP A 47 5.21 -2.11 4.01
C ASP A 47 5.93 -2.56 5.30
N SER A 48 7.26 -2.64 5.26
CA SER A 48 8.03 -3.11 6.40
C SER A 48 8.14 -2.07 7.53
N VAL A 49 7.90 -0.78 7.23
CA VAL A 49 8.06 0.33 8.17
C VAL A 49 6.75 0.61 8.88
N ASN A 50 6.60 0.10 10.11
CA ASN A 50 5.35 0.16 10.88
C ASN A 50 5.43 0.96 12.18
N ASP A 51 6.63 1.38 12.61
CA ASP A 51 6.79 2.18 13.82
C ASP A 51 6.16 3.56 13.64
N ARG A 52 5.18 3.86 14.51
CA ARG A 52 4.40 5.11 14.54
C ARG A 52 4.68 5.95 15.79
N SER A 53 5.70 5.59 16.58
CA SER A 53 6.13 6.41 17.71
C SER A 53 6.53 7.82 17.25
N GLU A 54 6.45 8.78 18.16
CA GLU A 54 6.85 10.15 17.88
C GLU A 54 8.32 10.21 17.45
N GLY A 55 8.61 10.92 16.36
CA GLY A 55 9.96 11.00 15.79
C GLY A 55 10.40 9.78 14.97
N SER A 56 9.59 8.71 14.89
CA SER A 56 9.84 7.58 14.00
C SER A 56 9.91 8.00 12.52
N LYS A 57 10.55 7.17 11.69
CA LYS A 57 10.64 7.41 10.24
C LYS A 57 9.25 7.62 9.61
N LEU A 58 8.26 6.81 10.00
CA LEU A 58 6.93 6.88 9.45
C LEU A 58 6.20 8.16 9.90
N CYS A 59 6.32 8.53 11.19
CA CYS A 59 5.74 9.75 11.73
C CYS A 59 6.29 11.01 11.03
N ASN A 60 7.61 11.11 10.92
CA ASN A 60 8.27 12.25 10.26
C ASN A 60 7.89 12.33 8.77
N ALA A 61 7.79 11.18 8.09
CA ALA A 61 7.44 11.15 6.68
C ALA A 61 5.96 11.43 6.40
N ASP A 62 5.04 11.08 7.31
CA ASP A 62 3.63 11.50 7.21
C ASP A 62 3.51 13.02 7.23
N MET A 63 4.20 13.68 8.19
CA MET A 63 4.24 15.15 8.26
C MET A 63 4.82 15.76 6.98
N ALA A 64 5.99 15.28 6.54
CA ALA A 64 6.61 15.78 5.32
C ALA A 64 5.71 15.57 4.08
N THR A 65 5.00 14.43 4.01
CA THR A 65 4.08 14.13 2.91
C THR A 65 2.92 15.13 2.87
N ARG A 66 2.35 15.48 4.02
CA ARG A 66 1.27 16.48 4.11
C ARG A 66 1.72 17.85 3.64
N GLU A 67 2.91 18.29 4.06
CA GLU A 67 3.50 19.56 3.65
C GLU A 67 3.73 19.58 2.14
N ALA A 68 4.42 18.57 1.61
CA ALA A 68 4.69 18.48 0.18
C ALA A 68 3.40 18.39 -0.66
N TRP A 69 2.37 17.71 -0.17
CA TRP A 69 1.07 17.65 -0.84
C TRP A 69 0.42 19.03 -0.91
N LYS A 70 0.41 19.76 0.21
CA LYS A 70 -0.16 21.11 0.27
C LYS A 70 0.60 22.10 -0.61
N GLU A 71 1.93 22.00 -0.66
CA GLU A 71 2.76 22.82 -1.56
C GLU A 71 2.44 22.57 -3.04
N VAL A 72 2.26 21.31 -3.43
CA VAL A 72 2.10 20.92 -4.84
C VAL A 72 0.67 21.12 -5.33
N PHE A 73 -0.33 20.79 -4.51
CA PHE A 73 -1.73 20.74 -4.93
C PHE A 73 -2.61 21.83 -4.31
N GLY A 74 -2.13 22.56 -3.30
CA GLY A 74 -2.92 23.58 -2.60
C GLY A 74 -4.00 23.02 -1.66
N ASP A 75 -4.14 21.69 -1.59
CA ASP A 75 -5.18 21.00 -0.84
C ASP A 75 -4.64 20.30 0.42
N ASN A 76 -5.54 19.94 1.32
CA ASN A 76 -5.20 19.10 2.46
C ASN A 76 -5.00 17.64 2.01
N PHE A 77 -3.94 17.01 2.48
CA PHE A 77 -3.63 15.63 2.11
C PHE A 77 -4.65 14.61 2.64
N ALA A 78 -5.12 14.80 3.88
CA ALA A 78 -5.91 13.80 4.59
C ALA A 78 -7.42 14.04 4.46
N SER A 79 -8.13 12.98 4.09
CA SER A 79 -9.59 12.88 4.22
C SER A 79 -10.00 12.46 5.63
N TYR A 80 -11.17 12.90 6.09
CA TYR A 80 -11.71 12.48 7.39
C TYR A 80 -11.83 10.95 7.44
N GLY A 81 -11.14 10.37 8.42
CA GLY A 81 -11.24 8.95 8.71
C GLY A 81 -10.32 8.03 7.90
N ALA A 82 -9.51 8.57 7.00
CA ALA A 82 -8.49 7.86 6.23
C ALA A 82 -7.10 7.87 6.92
N MET A 83 -7.04 8.22 8.20
CA MET A 83 -5.79 8.28 8.96
C MET A 83 -5.68 7.16 10.00
N TYR A 84 -4.48 7.01 10.57
CA TYR A 84 -4.23 6.13 11.69
C TYR A 84 -5.23 6.36 12.83
N ARG A 85 -5.81 5.27 13.35
CA ARG A 85 -6.84 5.30 14.42
C ARG A 85 -6.40 4.59 15.70
N GLY A 86 -5.11 4.34 15.85
CA GLY A 86 -4.56 3.54 16.93
C GLY A 86 -4.38 2.07 16.55
N GLU A 87 -3.86 1.32 17.53
CA GLU A 87 -3.48 -0.08 17.36
C GLU A 87 -4.69 -0.96 17.01
N ASN A 88 -4.40 -2.08 16.35
CA ASN A 88 -5.43 -3.08 16.08
C ASN A 88 -6.10 -3.51 17.40
N PRO A 89 -7.44 -3.59 17.47
CA PRO A 89 -8.14 -4.07 18.66
C PRO A 89 -7.95 -5.59 18.85
N VAL A 90 -6.74 -5.98 19.27
CA VAL A 90 -6.31 -7.38 19.45
C VAL A 90 -7.32 -8.15 20.30
N GLY A 91 -7.76 -9.31 19.80
CA GLY A 91 -8.70 -10.20 20.48
C GLY A 91 -10.15 -9.73 20.50
N LYS A 92 -10.48 -8.59 19.86
CA LYS A 92 -11.86 -8.07 19.80
C LYS A 92 -12.52 -8.24 18.43
N LEU A 93 -11.78 -8.68 17.42
CA LEU A 93 -12.29 -8.92 16.07
C LEU A 93 -12.60 -10.40 15.85
N PHE A 94 -13.65 -10.68 15.08
CA PHE A 94 -13.97 -12.04 14.66
C PHE A 94 -12.94 -12.52 13.62
N THR A 95 -12.26 -13.62 13.93
CA THR A 95 -11.28 -14.22 13.00
C THR A 95 -11.98 -15.16 12.04
N ILE A 96 -11.91 -14.87 10.75
CA ILE A 96 -12.36 -15.79 9.70
C ILE A 96 -11.42 -17.00 9.70
N LYS A 97 -12.00 -18.20 9.78
CA LYS A 97 -11.24 -19.46 9.72
C LYS A 97 -10.71 -19.70 8.29
N SER A 98 -9.66 -20.50 8.19
CA SER A 98 -8.94 -20.75 6.92
C SER A 98 -9.83 -21.31 5.81
N ASP A 99 -10.81 -22.14 6.15
CA ASP A 99 -11.85 -22.65 5.25
C ASP A 99 -12.73 -21.53 4.68
N GLY A 100 -13.13 -20.57 5.52
CA GLY A 100 -13.83 -19.36 5.10
C GLY A 100 -12.98 -18.45 4.20
N ILE A 101 -11.68 -18.32 4.48
CA ILE A 101 -10.78 -17.56 3.59
C ILE A 101 -10.64 -18.25 2.22
N LEU A 102 -10.51 -19.58 2.21
CA LEU A 102 -10.39 -20.36 0.98
C LEU A 102 -11.65 -20.29 0.12
N SER A 103 -12.84 -20.30 0.72
CA SER A 103 -14.10 -20.20 -0.02
C SER A 103 -14.32 -18.84 -0.67
N MET A 104 -13.69 -17.79 -0.15
CA MET A 104 -13.74 -16.43 -0.68
C MET A 104 -12.69 -16.15 -1.77
N ARG A 105 -11.84 -17.12 -2.14
CA ARG A 105 -10.85 -16.92 -3.21
C ARG A 105 -11.54 -16.74 -4.57
N THR A 106 -11.22 -15.64 -5.24
CA THR A 106 -11.76 -15.30 -6.58
C THR A 106 -10.82 -15.71 -7.72
N LYS A 107 -9.60 -16.13 -7.41
CA LYS A 107 -8.58 -16.51 -8.39
C LYS A 107 -7.87 -17.78 -7.96
N SER A 108 -7.74 -18.72 -8.89
CA SER A 108 -6.95 -19.95 -8.76
C SER A 108 -5.84 -19.95 -9.80
N ALA A 109 -4.66 -20.44 -9.42
CA ALA A 109 -3.55 -20.65 -10.33
C ALA A 109 -3.10 -22.10 -10.22
N HIS A 110 -3.02 -22.79 -11.35
CA HIS A 110 -2.49 -24.13 -11.44
C HIS A 110 -1.02 -24.04 -11.86
N LEU A 111 -0.12 -24.35 -10.93
CA LEU A 111 1.32 -24.35 -11.18
C LEU A 111 1.78 -25.79 -11.40
N VAL A 112 2.37 -26.06 -12.57
CA VAL A 112 2.98 -27.35 -12.88
C VAL A 112 4.49 -27.17 -12.94
N PHE A 113 5.18 -27.68 -11.93
CA PHE A 113 6.63 -27.72 -11.90
C PHE A 113 7.12 -28.99 -12.58
N ARG A 114 7.80 -28.86 -13.73
CA ARG A 114 8.27 -30.01 -14.52
C ARG A 114 9.59 -30.60 -14.01
N ARG A 115 10.43 -29.79 -13.39
CA ARG A 115 11.72 -30.19 -12.81
C ARG A 115 12.07 -29.22 -11.70
N VAL A 116 12.53 -29.74 -10.57
CA VAL A 116 13.09 -28.96 -9.46
C VAL A 116 14.45 -29.56 -9.15
N GLU A 117 15.49 -28.74 -9.17
CA GLU A 117 16.83 -29.12 -8.76
C GLU A 117 17.21 -28.31 -7.53
N LEU A 118 17.69 -28.99 -6.51
CA LEU A 118 18.28 -28.38 -5.32
C LEU A 118 19.78 -28.59 -5.40
N LYS A 119 20.55 -27.53 -5.11
CA LYS A 119 22.00 -27.61 -4.96
C LYS A 119 22.38 -28.23 -3.63
#